data_AF-A0A951SWZ3-F1
#
_entry.id   AF-A0A951SWZ3-F1
#
_cell.length_a   1.000
_cell.length_b   1.000
_cell.length_c   1.000
_cell.angle_alpha   90.00
_cell.angle_beta   90.00
_cell.angle_gamma   90.00
#
_symmetry.space_group_name_H-M   'P 1'
#
loop_
_entity.id
_entity.type
_entity.pdbx_description
1 polymer ?
#
loop_
_entity_poly.entity_id
_entity_poly.type
_entity_poly.pdbx_seq_one_letter_code
_entity_poly.pdbx_strand_id
1 'polypeptide(L)' 'MISTSERMNLISPSLTLAITTKAKELKAMGRDVIGFGAGEPDFDTPDSIKEAAITA' A
#
# COMPACT_ATOMS: atom_id res chain seq x y z
N MET A 1 -1.48 -23.44 -15.95
CA MET A 1 -1.61 -22.01 -16.28
C MET A 1 -3.02 -21.60 -15.86
N ILE A 2 -3.16 -20.72 -14.87
CA ILE A 2 -4.49 -20.37 -14.34
C ILE A 2 -5.16 -19.43 -15.34
N SER A 3 -6.37 -19.78 -15.77
CA SER A 3 -7.19 -18.93 -16.66
C SER A 3 -8.00 -17.94 -15.82
N THR A 4 -7.80 -16.65 -16.06
CA THR A 4 -8.55 -15.57 -15.42
C THR A 4 -9.72 -15.13 -16.29
N SER A 5 -10.78 -14.59 -15.69
CA SER A 5 -11.94 -14.08 -16.44
C SER A 5 -11.54 -12.92 -17.39
N GLU A 6 -12.15 -12.85 -18.58
CA GLU A 6 -11.84 -11.84 -19.61
C GLU A 6 -11.96 -10.39 -19.12
N ARG A 7 -12.89 -10.11 -18.20
CA ARG A 7 -13.08 -8.76 -17.62
C ARG A 7 -11.82 -8.21 -16.94
N MET A 8 -10.90 -9.08 -16.52
CA MET A 8 -9.64 -8.69 -15.89
C MET A 8 -8.76 -7.87 -16.84
N ASN A 9 -8.84 -8.15 -18.15
CA ASN A 9 -8.07 -7.44 -19.18
C ASN A 9 -8.51 -5.97 -19.37
N LEU A 10 -9.67 -5.59 -18.83
CA LEU A 10 -10.20 -4.23 -18.90
C LEU A 10 -9.67 -3.32 -17.79
N ILE A 11 -9.06 -3.89 -16.74
CA ILE A 11 -8.58 -3.13 -15.58
C ILE A 11 -7.20 -2.56 -15.92
N SER A 12 -7.11 -1.24 -15.94
CA SER A 12 -5.85 -0.55 -16.15
C SER A 12 -4.92 -0.67 -14.93
N PRO A 13 -3.59 -0.73 -15.14
CA PRO A 13 -2.63 -0.71 -14.03
C PRO A 13 -2.77 0.54 -13.15
N SER A 14 -2.54 0.38 -11.84
CA SER A 14 -2.59 1.48 -10.88
C SER A 14 -1.35 2.37 -10.94
N LEU A 15 -1.56 3.65 -11.27
CA LEU A 15 -0.50 4.67 -11.25
C LEU A 15 -0.03 4.97 -9.83
N THR A 16 -0.93 4.97 -8.84
CA THR A 16 -0.58 5.24 -7.43
C THR A 16 0.32 4.15 -6.87
N LEU A 17 0.08 2.89 -7.25
CA LEU A 17 0.94 1.76 -6.89
C LEU A 17 2.31 1.89 -7.53
N ALA A 18 2.39 2.25 -8.82
CA ALA A 18 3.65 2.41 -9.53
C ALA A 18 4.56 3.47 -8.86
N ILE A 19 4.00 4.63 -8.50
CA ILE A 19 4.75 5.70 -7.80
C ILE A 19 5.21 5.24 -6.42
N THR A 20 4.34 4.55 -5.67
CA THR A 20 4.67 4.04 -4.33
C THR A 20 5.79 3.01 -4.37
N THR A 21 5.73 2.08 -5.32
CA THR A 21 6.78 1.09 -5.56
C THR A 21 8.10 1.78 -5.89
N LYS A 22 8.07 2.78 -6.77
CA LYS A 22 9.29 3.51 -7.13
C LYS A 22 9.90 4.22 -5.93
N ALA A 23 9.09 4.91 -5.11
CA ALA A 23 9.58 5.59 -3.91
C ALA A 23 10.22 4.60 -2.92
N LYS A 24 9.63 3.41 -2.74
CA LYS A 24 10.19 2.34 -1.90
C LYS A 24 11.54 1.82 -2.42
N GLU A 25 11.66 1.59 -3.73
CA GLU A 25 12.94 1.20 -4.36
C GLU A 25 14.02 2.25 -4.15
N LEU A 26 13.69 3.53 -4.37
CA LEU A 26 14.61 4.65 -4.17
C LEU A 26 15.13 4.71 -2.73
N LYS A 27 14.24 4.57 -1.74
CA LYS A 27 14.64 4.47 -0.31
C LYS A 27 15.53 3.26 -0.05
N ALA A 28 15.21 2.09 -0.60
CA ALA A 28 16.00 0.87 -0.42
C ALA A 28 17.43 1.00 -1.01
N MET A 29 17.60 1.83 -2.03
CA MET A 29 18.91 2.17 -2.59
C MET A 29 19.67 3.25 -1.79
N GLY A 30 19.20 3.62 -0.59
CA GLY A 30 19.86 4.61 0.28
C GLY A 30 19.63 6.07 -0.14
N ARG A 31 18.67 6.33 -1.03
CA ARG A 31 18.34 7.69 -1.47
C ARG A 31 17.40 8.34 -0.47
N ASP A 32 17.63 9.61 -0.17
CA ASP A 32 16.71 10.39 0.67
C ASP A 32 15.45 10.76 -0.12
N VAL A 33 14.31 10.19 0.28
CA VAL A 33 13.02 10.34 -0.40
C VAL A 33 11.93 10.59 0.63
N ILE A 34 11.22 11.70 0.48
CA ILE A 34 10.07 12.04 1.33
C ILE A 34 8.78 11.69 0.57
N GLY A 35 7.97 10.81 1.17
CA GLY A 35 6.75 10.31 0.53
C GLY A 35 5.52 11.05 1.04
N PHE A 36 4.96 11.94 0.22
CA PHE A 36 3.70 12.65 0.49
C PHE A 36 2.47 11.98 -0.17
N GLY A 37 2.62 10.73 -0.60
CA GLY A 37 1.57 9.97 -1.30
C GLY A 37 0.74 9.04 -0.41
N ALA A 38 1.00 9.00 0.90
CA ALA A 38 0.21 8.21 1.82
C ALA A 38 -1.21 8.81 1.94
N GLY A 39 -2.23 7.98 1.78
CA GLY A 39 -3.64 8.37 1.94
C GLY A 39 -4.19 8.03 3.33
N GLU A 40 -3.35 7.55 4.23
CA GLU A 40 -3.68 7.12 5.59
C GLU A 40 -2.86 7.91 6.61
N PRO A 41 -3.33 7.99 7.87
CA PRO A 41 -2.58 8.65 8.92
C PRO A 41 -1.26 7.93 9.24
N ASP A 42 -0.32 8.68 9.82
CA ASP A 42 0.99 8.21 10.24
C ASP A 42 0.99 7.53 11.61
N PHE A 43 -0.07 7.70 12.39
CA PHE A 43 -0.24 7.07 13.69
C PHE A 43 -0.80 5.65 13.57
N ASP A 44 -0.38 4.81 14.51
CA ASP A 44 -0.92 3.46 14.65
C ASP A 44 -2.34 3.48 15.23
N THR A 45 -3.04 2.36 15.10
CA THR A 45 -4.36 2.16 15.70
C THR A 45 -4.29 2.27 17.24
N PRO A 46 -5.18 3.02 17.91
CA PRO A 46 -5.21 3.13 19.37
C PRO A 46 -5.29 1.78 20.10
N ASP A 47 -4.62 1.68 21.24
CA ASP A 47 -4.55 0.44 22.03
C ASP A 47 -5.92 -0.04 22.50
N SER A 48 -6.84 0.86 22.86
CA SER A 48 -8.20 0.48 23.25
C SER A 48 -8.95 -0.27 22.15
N ILE A 49 -8.68 0.06 20.88
CA ILE A 49 -9.28 -0.61 19.71
C ILE A 49 -8.61 -1.97 19.48
N LYS A 50 -7.27 -2.04 19.63
CA LYS A 50 -6.52 -3.29 19.51
C LYS A 50 -6.94 -4.31 20.58
N GLU A 51 -7.04 -3.89 21.83
CA GLU A 51 -7.45 -4.76 22.94
C GLU A 51 -8.88 -5.29 22.73
N ALA A 52 -9.82 -4.42 22.32
CA ALA A 52 -11.17 -4.86 22.00
C ALA A 52 -11.19 -5.93 20.89
N ALA A 53 -10.35 -5.79 19.86
CA ALA A 53 -10.24 -6.75 18.76
C ALA A 53 -9.62 -8.09 19.18
N ILE A 54 -8.70 -8.09 20.15
CA ILE A 54 -8.10 -9.33 20.71
C ILE A 54 -9.13 -10.11 21.54
N THR A 55 -10.01 -9.41 22.25
CA THR A 55 -10.99 -10.02 23.16
C THR A 55 -12.29 -10.50 22.51
N ALA A 56 -12.50 -10.23 21.21
CA ALA A 56 -13.70 -10.59 20.45
C ALA A 56 -13.67 -12.04 19.94
#